data_AF-A0A9Q9B8H8-F1
#
_entry.id   AF-A0A9Q9B8H8-F1
#
_cell.length_a   1.000
_cell.length_b   1.000
_cell.length_c   1.000
_cell.angle_alpha   90.00
_cell.angle_beta   90.00
_cell.angle_gamma   90.00
#
_symmetry.space_group_name_H-M   'P 1'
#
loop_
_entity.id
_entity.type
_entity.pdbx_description
1 polymer ?
#
loop_
_entity_poly.entity_id
_entity_poly.type
_entity_poly.pdbx_seq_one_letter_code
_entity_poly.pdbx_strand_id
1 'polypeptide(L)'
;MKKNFKIIIIITQFLVFAIFKSFANEPHLYIRFTKIVYSEKEHAFIREVDYSDEYKKNMIKILEYFGYEYLEKNGNLYITIQLDSDIQYLWNLCNKAEDSSWVDRFKP
;
A
#
# COMPACT_ATOMS: atom_id res chain seq x y z
N MET A 1 0.14 -51.25 -3.08
CA MET A 1 0.30 -50.15 -4.06
C MET A 1 -0.68 -48.98 -3.88
N LYS A 2 -2.00 -49.18 -3.78
CA LYS A 2 -2.98 -48.08 -3.70
C LYS A 2 -2.83 -47.10 -2.51
N LYS A 3 -2.38 -47.59 -1.34
CA LYS A 3 -2.21 -46.77 -0.12
C LYS A 3 -1.05 -45.76 -0.25
N ASN A 4 0.07 -46.21 -0.83
CA ASN A 4 1.25 -45.36 -1.06
C ASN A 4 0.95 -44.27 -2.10
N PHE A 5 0.13 -44.59 -3.10
CA PHE A 5 -0.30 -43.62 -4.13
C PHE A 5 -1.17 -42.49 -3.54
N LYS A 6 -2.08 -42.80 -2.60
CA LYS A 6 -2.88 -41.77 -1.91
C LYS A 6 -2.03 -40.84 -1.04
N ILE A 7 -1.01 -41.37 -0.37
CA ILE A 7 -0.09 -40.58 0.46
C ILE A 7 0.70 -39.59 -0.40
N ILE A 8 1.17 -40.03 -1.57
CA ILE A 8 1.89 -39.17 -2.53
C ILE A 8 1.01 -37.99 -2.96
N ILE A 9 -0.26 -38.24 -3.33
CA ILE A 9 -1.19 -37.18 -3.73
C ILE A 9 -1.40 -36.14 -2.63
N ILE A 10 -1.58 -36.57 -1.38
CA ILE A 10 -1.77 -35.65 -0.24
C ILE A 10 -0.52 -34.80 -0.01
N ILE A 11 0.67 -35.38 -0.09
CA ILE A 11 1.94 -34.66 0.05
C ILE A 11 2.10 -33.64 -1.08
N THR A 12 1.80 -34.01 -2.33
CA THR A 12 1.87 -33.11 -3.48
C THR A 12 0.90 -31.93 -3.33
N GLN A 13 -0.35 -32.17 -2.91
CA GLN A 13 -1.31 -31.11 -2.66
C GLN A 13 -0.86 -30.15 -1.56
N PHE A 14 -0.30 -30.69 -0.47
CA PHE A 14 0.24 -29.88 0.63
C PHE A 14 1.45 -29.05 0.18
N LEU A 15 2.33 -29.63 -0.65
CA LEU A 15 3.49 -28.94 -1.20
C LEU A 15 3.08 -27.79 -2.13
N VAL A 16 2.11 -28.03 -3.02
CA VAL A 16 1.54 -27.01 -3.91
C VAL A 16 0.91 -25.89 -3.08
N PHE A 17 0.13 -26.21 -2.05
CA PHE A 17 -0.49 -25.21 -1.17
C PHE A 17 0.54 -24.36 -0.41
N ALA A 18 1.62 -24.97 0.08
CA ALA A 18 2.71 -24.25 0.75
C ALA A 18 3.46 -23.31 -0.22
N ILE A 19 3.70 -23.75 -1.46
CA ILE A 19 4.31 -22.93 -2.51
C ILE A 19 3.41 -21.73 -2.84
N PHE A 20 2.09 -21.93 -2.98
CA PHE A 20 1.14 -20.83 -3.20
C PHE A 20 1.12 -19.82 -2.06
N LYS A 21 1.20 -20.27 -0.79
CA LYS A 21 1.35 -19.35 0.34
C LYS A 21 2.67 -18.57 0.30
N SER A 22 3.75 -19.19 -0.17
CA SER A 22 5.05 -18.51 -0.29
C SER A 22 5.05 -17.43 -1.38
N PHE A 23 4.29 -17.60 -2.46
CA PHE A 23 4.10 -16.56 -3.48
C PHE A 23 3.14 -15.45 -3.02
N ALA A 24 2.20 -15.75 -2.11
CA ALA A 24 1.33 -14.73 -1.51
C ALA A 24 2.09 -13.81 -0.52
N ASN A 25 3.24 -14.26 -0.03
CA ASN A 25 4.19 -13.40 0.68
C ASN A 25 5.11 -12.71 -0.34
N GLU A 26 4.53 -11.89 -1.22
CA GLU A 26 5.35 -10.89 -1.90
C GLU A 26 6.00 -10.04 -0.79
N PRO A 27 7.33 -9.83 -0.79
CA PRO A 27 7.87 -8.72 -0.02
C PRO A 27 7.21 -7.48 -0.63
N HIS A 28 6.25 -6.88 0.09
CA HIS A 28 5.68 -5.62 -0.34
C HIS A 28 6.85 -4.70 -0.62
N LEU A 29 7.14 -4.48 -1.89
CA LEU A 29 8.21 -3.60 -2.27
C LEU A 29 7.71 -2.21 -1.87
N TYR A 30 8.39 -1.61 -0.91
CA TYR A 30 8.03 -0.30 -0.39
C TYR A 30 8.83 0.77 -1.14
N ILE A 31 8.14 1.80 -1.62
CA ILE A 31 8.73 2.98 -2.24
C ILE A 31 8.49 4.19 -1.36
N ARG A 32 9.44 5.13 -1.34
CA ARG A 32 9.29 6.38 -0.59
C ARG A 32 8.09 7.13 -1.15
N PHE A 33 7.14 7.44 -0.27
CA PHE A 33 5.95 8.17 -0.65
C PHE A 33 6.28 9.61 -1.06
N THR A 34 5.70 10.03 -2.17
CA THR A 34 5.67 11.41 -2.65
C THR A 34 4.22 11.83 -2.80
N LYS A 35 3.89 13.05 -2.39
CA LYS A 35 2.55 13.61 -2.56
C LYS A 35 2.25 13.75 -4.06
N ILE A 36 1.04 13.39 -4.47
CA ILE A 36 0.57 13.56 -5.85
C ILE A 36 -0.31 14.80 -5.91
N VAL A 37 -0.04 15.68 -6.88
CA VAL A 37 -0.86 16.85 -7.18
C VAL A 37 -1.21 16.87 -8.67
N TYR A 38 -2.38 17.40 -9.02
CA TYR A 38 -2.75 17.62 -10.42
C TYR A 38 -2.38 19.04 -10.85
N SER A 39 -1.61 19.17 -11.93
CA SER A 39 -1.23 20.45 -12.50
C SER A 39 -2.10 20.76 -13.71
N GLU A 40 -2.98 21.74 -13.58
CA GLU A 40 -3.81 22.27 -14.68
C GLU A 40 -2.96 22.81 -15.83
N LYS A 41 -1.79 23.38 -15.53
CA LYS A 41 -0.88 23.93 -16.55
C LYS A 41 -0.30 22.82 -17.43
N GLU A 42 0.15 21.74 -16.80
CA GLU A 42 0.82 20.61 -17.46
C GLU A 42 -0.19 19.55 -17.94
N HIS A 43 -1.46 19.67 -17.52
CA HIS A 43 -2.51 18.67 -17.68
C HIS A 43 -2.06 17.27 -17.21
N ALA A 44 -1.31 17.21 -16.10
CA ALA A 44 -0.64 16.01 -15.64
C ALA A 44 -0.54 15.90 -14.12
N PHE A 45 -0.38 14.67 -13.62
CA PHE A 45 -0.06 14.39 -12.22
C PHE A 45 1.43 14.61 -11.97
N ILE A 46 1.76 15.35 -10.92
CA ILE A 46 3.12 15.68 -10.49
C ILE A 46 3.39 15.11 -9.11
N ARG A 47 4.62 14.67 -8.88
CA ARG A 47 5.11 14.17 -7.59
C ARG A 47 5.81 15.30 -6.83
N GLU A 48 5.26 15.68 -5.69
CA GLU A 48 5.87 16.58 -4.70
C GLU A 48 6.60 15.75 -3.64
N VAL A 49 7.92 15.96 -3.53
CA VAL A 49 8.77 15.24 -2.57
C VAL A 49 8.61 15.83 -1.16
N ASP A 50 8.39 17.14 -1.08
CA ASP A 50 8.30 17.87 0.18
C ASP A 50 6.83 18.01 0.60
N TYR A 51 6.53 17.54 1.81
CA TYR A 51 5.24 17.70 2.48
C TYR A 51 5.46 17.88 3.98
N SER A 52 4.50 18.51 4.67
CA SER A 52 4.61 18.78 6.10
C SER A 52 4.48 17.50 6.94
N ASP A 53 5.01 17.53 8.17
CA ASP A 53 4.81 16.43 9.14
C ASP A 53 3.33 16.23 9.49
N GLU A 54 2.54 17.30 9.48
CA GLU A 54 1.09 17.21 9.69
C GLU A 54 0.42 16.46 8.54
N TYR A 55 0.77 16.78 7.30
CA TYR A 55 0.28 16.06 6.13
C TYR A 55 0.66 14.57 6.18
N LYS A 56 1.90 14.26 6.57
CA LYS A 56 2.35 12.86 6.76
C LYS A 56 1.46 12.13 7.76
N LYS A 57 1.15 12.74 8.91
CA LYS A 57 0.27 12.16 9.93
C LYS A 57 -1.14 11.92 9.39
N ASN A 58 -1.68 12.87 8.62
CA ASN A 58 -3.00 12.72 8.00
C ASN A 58 -3.02 11.58 6.97
N MET A 59 -1.96 11.48 6.16
CA MET A 59 -1.82 10.39 5.19
C MET A 59 -1.75 9.03 5.88
N ILE A 60 -0.99 8.90 6.97
CA ILE A 60 -0.92 7.66 7.76
C ILE A 60 -2.32 7.23 8.23
N LYS A 61 -3.12 8.16 8.78
CA LYS A 61 -4.50 7.87 9.19
C LYS A 61 -5.38 7.37 8.04
N ILE A 62 -5.21 7.93 6.85
CA ILE A 62 -5.95 7.50 5.66
C ILE A 62 -5.54 6.08 5.27
N LEU A 63 -4.24 5.79 5.27
CA LEU A 63 -3.74 4.45 4.97
C LEU A 63 -4.26 3.42 5.99
N GLU A 64 -4.21 3.75 7.29
CA GLU A 64 -4.76 2.91 8.36
C GLU A 64 -6.27 2.68 8.17
N TYR A 65 -7.05 3.73 7.88
CA TYR A 65 -8.49 3.65 7.68
C TYR A 65 -8.89 2.72 6.53
N PHE A 66 -8.16 2.79 5.41
CA PHE A 66 -8.41 1.92 4.25
C PHE A 66 -7.67 0.58 4.32
N GLY A 67 -6.89 0.31 5.37
CA GLY A 67 -6.17 -0.95 5.57
C GLY A 67 -4.97 -1.13 4.64
N TYR A 68 -4.35 -0.04 4.19
CA TYR A 68 -3.13 -0.08 3.39
C TYR A 68 -1.90 -0.23 4.28
N GLU A 69 -1.00 -1.12 3.87
CA GLU A 69 0.31 -1.24 4.51
C GLU A 69 1.21 -0.05 4.20
N TYR A 70 1.98 0.36 5.20
CA TYR A 70 2.98 1.41 5.07
C TYR A 70 4.14 1.16 6.05
N LEU A 71 5.27 1.81 5.78
CA LEU A 71 6.41 1.86 6.70
C LEU A 71 6.80 3.31 6.98
N GLU A 72 7.16 3.59 8.22
CA GLU A 72 7.87 4.83 8.57
C GLU A 72 9.34 4.51 8.87
N LYS A 73 10.27 5.11 8.11
CA LYS A 73 11.71 4.88 8.28
C LYS A 73 12.47 6.17 8.04
N ASN A 74 13.38 6.52 8.97
CA ASN A 74 14.20 7.73 8.89
C ASN A 74 13.35 9.01 8.69
N GLY A 75 12.19 9.09 9.35
CA GLY A 75 11.23 10.20 9.23
C GLY A 75 10.43 10.24 7.93
N ASN A 76 10.66 9.31 7.00
CA ASN A 76 9.95 9.24 5.72
C ASN A 76 8.85 8.17 5.76
N LEU A 77 7.75 8.45 5.07
CA LEU A 77 6.70 7.48 4.79
C LEU A 77 7.05 6.67 3.54
N TYR A 78 6.79 5.37 3.58
CA TYR A 78 6.90 4.46 2.46
C TYR A 78 5.59 3.69 2.27
N ILE A 79 5.16 3.57 1.02
CA ILE A 79 3.94 2.86 0.62
C ILE A 79 4.29 1.69 -0.29
N THR A 80 3.37 0.75 -0.47
CA THR A 80 3.58 -0.37 -1.39
C THR A 80 3.65 0.12 -2.84
N ILE A 81 4.48 -0.52 -3.68
CA ILE A 81 4.52 -0.25 -5.13
C ILE A 81 3.13 -0.44 -5.77
N GLN A 82 2.34 -1.38 -5.26
CA GLN A 82 0.97 -1.60 -5.72
C GLN A 82 0.12 -0.33 -5.54
N LEU A 83 0.14 0.29 -4.36
CA LEU A 83 -0.55 1.55 -4.13
C LEU A 83 0.04 2.70 -4.97
N ASP A 84 1.37 2.76 -5.11
CA ASP A 84 2.05 3.79 -5.90
C ASP A 84 1.74 3.71 -7.41
N SER A 85 1.44 2.51 -7.91
CA SER A 85 1.14 2.25 -9.32
C SER A 85 -0.19 2.84 -9.80
N ASP A 86 -1.15 3.06 -8.90
CA ASP A 86 -2.43 3.70 -9.21
C ASP A 86 -2.37 5.19 -8.84
N ILE A 87 -1.81 5.98 -9.75
CA ILE A 87 -1.54 7.40 -9.51
C ILE A 87 -2.82 8.22 -9.26
N GLN A 88 -3.93 7.86 -9.91
CA GLN A 88 -5.20 8.56 -9.77
C GLN A 88 -5.83 8.26 -8.41
N TYR A 89 -5.77 7.01 -7.98
CA TYR A 89 -6.23 6.64 -6.65
C TYR A 89 -5.34 7.26 -5.56
N LEU A 90 -4.02 7.22 -5.74
CA LEU A 90 -3.09 7.86 -4.79
C LEU A 90 -3.31 9.37 -4.69
N TRP A 91 -3.59 10.05 -5.81
CA TRP A 91 -3.99 11.45 -5.82
C TRP A 91 -5.27 11.71 -5.01
N ASN A 92 -6.28 10.84 -5.11
CA ASN A 92 -7.49 10.97 -4.29
C ASN A 92 -7.18 10.81 -2.80
N LEU A 93 -6.29 9.89 -2.42
CA LEU A 93 -5.84 9.77 -1.03
C LEU A 93 -5.08 11.03 -0.57
N CYS A 94 -4.24 11.60 -1.44
CA CYS A 94 -3.52 12.83 -1.16
C CYS A 94 -4.50 13.99 -0.88
N ASN A 95 -5.53 14.17 -1.73
CA ASN A 95 -6.55 15.20 -1.50
C ASN A 95 -7.31 14.99 -0.18
N LYS A 96 -7.59 13.73 0.20
CA LYS A 96 -8.22 13.43 1.49
C LYS A 96 -7.31 13.80 2.67
N ALA A 97 -5.99 13.68 2.52
CA ALA A 97 -5.03 14.04 3.56
C ALA A 97 -4.96 15.55 3.79
N GLU A 98 -5.31 16.34 2.77
CA GLU A 98 -5.47 17.81 2.88
C GLU A 98 -6.85 18.23 3.40
N ASP A 99 -7.88 17.40 3.19
CA ASP A 99 -9.25 17.69 3.65
C ASP A 99 -9.36 17.57 5.18
N SER A 100 -9.25 18.71 5.86
CA SER A 100 -9.37 18.79 7.32
C SER A 100 -10.70 18.21 7.83
N SER A 101 -11.80 18.33 7.08
CA SER A 101 -13.11 17.81 7.48
C SER A 101 -13.15 16.27 7.46
N TRP A 102 -12.38 15.64 6.56
CA TRP A 102 -12.22 14.20 6.55
C TRP A 102 -11.32 13.77 7.72
N VAL A 103 -10.16 14.40 7.85
CA VAL A 103 -9.17 14.08 8.89
C VAL A 103 -9.74 14.23 10.30
N ASP A 104 -10.53 15.28 10.54
CA ASP A 104 -11.10 15.59 11.85
C ASP A 104 -12.15 14.57 12.30
N ARG A 105 -12.87 13.94 11.36
CA ARG A 105 -13.83 12.86 11.67
C ARG A 105 -13.17 11.59 12.20
N PHE A 106 -11.87 11.44 11.95
CA PHE A 106 -11.07 10.29 12.38
C PHE A 106 -9.94 10.72 13.33
N LYS A 107 -10.06 11.90 13.95
CA LYS A 107 -9.26 12.22 15.14
C LYS A 107 -9.79 11.38 16.33
N PRO A 108 -8.91 10.71 17.09
CA PRO A 108 -9.31 9.99 18.30
C PRO A 108 -9.86 10.93 19.37
#